data_AF-A0A4U3MNI3-F1
#
_entry.id   AF-A0A4U3MNI3-F1
#
_cell.length_a   1.000
_cell.length_b   1.000
_cell.length_c   1.000
_cell.angle_alpha   90.00
_cell.angle_beta   90.00
_cell.angle_gamma   90.00
#
_symmetry.space_group_name_H-M   'P 1'
#
loop_
_entity.id
_entity.type
_entity.pdbx_description
1 polymer ?
#
loop_
_entity_poly.entity_id
_entity_poly.type
_entity_poly.pdbx_seq_one_letter_code
_entity_poly.pdbx_strand_id
1 'polypeptide(L)'
;MQPMHESRDTQIQRLYEQGMSQREIAELYGISGPRVNQILQKVGFDAESRTRKSSAGDVSEAVLAFSSEYGEMVRHLASQGITRAGVIDRFQLILPSVDIVVVGKGISAAGAIFEHWHTPDGALFPERAMKSSIWYLLGRSLGVEEDPKAALATDDFDEMRELSEILDRQGLDRPAIASVVRLIAATRLYHRDNPDAMITRKRHDDIRLQVLSEWGVAAGVATRAWPLASVTVIRRLGGGYWADALRKIGLSPSLKGRRRGHLKYQEDDYDSAVLDYFRYSGMHEQRPSIQGYERWVDIESRSGYDRPAWASLRLRYETWSEVRRFAAKSVDNQSPKTNRMPQSAIALHEAKHSWSRFIEEIDSAPQVKVSAITRNFLCAYVAEFELQRRRWLRSVLDADVGASSRLLDADIISRKLRGLLEQGVTPSAAISDRYIDALGAGDPRLTDGLLRPEVQAELDSLPDEVALQYKLLKAVRNFFTHTSAESEQSVRTAIDNLSGLDPRFALNQAITTRTLSDWLRARDFQRLILLCGSVHELWRAKVVGEAVLRAV
;
A
#
# COMPACT_ATOMS: atom_id res chain seq x y z
N MET A 1 42.84 -43.93 -7.07
CA MET A 1 42.92 -42.65 -6.34
C MET A 1 41.76 -41.78 -6.80
N GLN A 2 40.68 -41.70 -6.02
CA GLN A 2 39.61 -40.74 -6.26
C GLN A 2 40.12 -39.33 -5.86
N PRO A 3 39.81 -38.27 -6.61
CA PRO A 3 40.15 -36.92 -6.19
C PRO A 3 39.36 -36.62 -4.91
N MET A 4 40.07 -36.29 -3.82
CA MET A 4 39.44 -35.75 -2.61
C MET A 4 38.60 -34.54 -3.03
N HIS A 5 37.28 -34.63 -2.88
CA HIS A 5 36.43 -33.45 -2.94
C HIS A 5 36.89 -32.51 -1.83
N GLU A 6 37.59 -31.46 -2.25
CA GLU A 6 38.02 -30.40 -1.37
C GLU A 6 36.79 -29.75 -0.73
N SER A 7 36.81 -29.60 0.59
CA SER A 7 35.68 -29.01 1.31
C SER A 7 35.42 -27.60 0.80
N ARG A 8 34.14 -27.26 0.60
CA ARG A 8 33.68 -25.92 0.22
C ARG A 8 34.32 -24.81 1.05
N ASP A 9 34.54 -25.08 2.34
CA ASP A 9 35.14 -24.14 3.28
C ASP A 9 36.63 -23.88 2.95
N THR A 10 37.38 -24.90 2.51
CA THR A 10 38.78 -24.80 2.07
C THR A 10 38.90 -24.09 0.71
N GLN A 11 37.91 -24.27 -0.17
CA GLN A 11 37.86 -23.57 -1.45
C GLN A 11 37.57 -22.06 -1.27
N ILE A 12 36.66 -21.71 -0.36
CA ILE A 12 36.38 -20.32 0.04
C ILE A 12 37.63 -19.64 0.61
N GLN A 13 38.42 -20.37 1.40
CA GLN A 13 39.68 -19.88 1.92
C GLN A 13 40.69 -19.58 0.80
N ARG A 14 40.93 -20.52 -0.12
CA ARG A 14 41.86 -20.31 -1.25
C ARG A 14 41.47 -19.13 -2.13
N LEU A 15 40.18 -18.95 -2.40
CA LEU A 15 39.70 -17.83 -3.21
C LEU A 15 39.92 -16.48 -2.53
N TYR A 16 39.81 -16.45 -1.21
CA TYR A 16 40.14 -15.28 -0.42
C TYR A 16 41.66 -15.00 -0.40
N GLU A 17 42.49 -16.05 -0.28
CA GLU A 17 43.95 -15.99 -0.39
C GLU A 17 44.42 -15.48 -1.76
N GLN A 18 43.73 -15.90 -2.83
CA GLN A 18 43.99 -15.51 -4.22
C GLN A 18 43.48 -14.10 -4.58
N GLY A 19 42.91 -13.38 -3.61
CA GLY A 19 42.62 -11.96 -3.73
C GLY A 19 41.19 -11.59 -4.12
N MET A 20 40.24 -12.54 -4.13
CA MET A 20 38.82 -12.18 -4.19
C MET A 20 38.35 -11.57 -2.87
N SER A 21 37.58 -10.49 -2.96
CA SER A 21 36.94 -9.88 -1.79
C SER A 21 35.86 -10.79 -1.21
N GLN A 22 35.54 -10.62 0.07
CA GLN A 22 34.44 -11.37 0.72
C GLN A 22 33.10 -11.16 0.00
N ARG A 23 32.91 -10.00 -0.64
CA ARG A 23 31.73 -9.70 -1.45
C ARG A 23 31.70 -10.51 -2.75
N GLU A 24 32.82 -10.60 -3.45
CA GLU A 24 32.92 -11.41 -4.67
C GLU A 24 32.77 -12.90 -4.38
N ILE A 25 33.33 -13.39 -3.27
CA ILE A 25 33.16 -14.78 -2.82
C ILE A 25 31.71 -15.05 -2.38
N ALA A 26 31.08 -14.06 -1.75
CA ALA A 26 29.66 -14.11 -1.38
C ALA A 26 28.77 -14.23 -2.63
N GLU A 27 29.04 -13.40 -3.64
CA GLU A 27 28.36 -13.45 -4.94
C GLU A 27 28.63 -14.78 -5.68
N LEU A 28 29.86 -15.31 -5.58
CA LEU A 28 30.28 -16.57 -6.19
C LEU A 28 29.55 -17.79 -5.62
N TYR A 29 29.47 -17.89 -4.29
CA TYR A 29 28.89 -19.04 -3.60
C TYR A 29 27.43 -18.85 -3.18
N GLY A 30 26.81 -17.72 -3.56
CA GLY A 30 25.43 -17.39 -3.17
C GLY A 30 25.23 -17.30 -1.66
N ILE A 31 26.27 -16.91 -0.92
CA ILE A 31 26.25 -16.74 0.55
C ILE A 31 26.44 -15.27 0.90
N SER A 32 26.09 -14.85 2.12
CA SER A 32 26.30 -13.46 2.52
C SER A 32 27.77 -13.18 2.83
N GLY A 33 28.26 -11.95 2.58
CA GLY A 33 29.61 -11.53 2.95
C GLY A 33 30.00 -11.84 4.41
N PRO A 34 29.10 -11.62 5.40
CA PRO A 34 29.34 -12.06 6.77
C PRO A 34 29.51 -13.57 6.95
N ARG A 35 28.83 -14.40 6.14
CA ARG A 35 29.00 -15.86 6.16
C ARG A 35 30.35 -16.29 5.61
N VAL A 36 30.84 -15.62 4.57
CA VAL A 36 32.22 -15.82 4.08
C VAL A 36 33.21 -15.53 5.20
N ASN A 37 33.04 -14.42 5.93
CA ASN A 37 33.91 -14.08 7.06
C ASN A 37 33.87 -15.13 8.18
N GLN A 38 32.70 -15.67 8.51
CA GLN A 38 32.56 -16.76 9.49
C GLN A 38 33.25 -18.05 9.05
N ILE A 39 33.18 -18.39 7.77
CA ILE A 39 33.86 -19.58 7.22
C ILE A 39 35.38 -19.37 7.30
N LEU A 40 35.88 -18.19 6.90
CA LEU A 40 37.31 -17.85 7.01
C LEU A 40 37.81 -17.92 8.46
N GLN A 41 37.03 -17.41 9.42
CA GLN A 41 37.36 -17.52 10.86
C GLN A 41 37.33 -18.96 11.36
N LYS A 42 36.36 -19.78 10.92
CA LYS A 42 36.23 -21.18 11.33
C LYS A 42 37.37 -22.05 10.81
N VAL A 43 37.90 -21.74 9.63
CA VAL A 43 39.04 -22.45 9.04
C VAL A 43 40.39 -21.90 9.57
N GLY A 44 40.35 -20.93 10.49
CA GLY A 44 41.54 -20.40 11.17
C GLY A 44 42.37 -19.45 10.32
N PHE A 45 41.76 -18.75 9.37
CA PHE A 45 42.46 -17.85 8.47
C PHE A 45 42.82 -16.52 9.16
N ASP A 46 44.11 -16.17 9.13
CA ASP A 46 44.65 -14.94 9.72
C ASP A 46 44.80 -13.84 8.64
N ALA A 47 44.25 -12.65 8.90
CA ALA A 47 44.13 -11.57 7.91
C ALA A 47 45.48 -11.00 7.45
N GLU A 48 46.55 -11.25 8.22
CA GLU A 48 47.92 -10.83 7.92
C GLU A 48 48.62 -11.70 6.85
N SER A 49 48.06 -12.88 6.53
CA SER A 49 48.59 -13.80 5.52
C SER A 49 48.35 -13.37 4.07
N ARG A 50 47.86 -12.14 3.87
CA ARG A 50 47.66 -11.50 2.56
C ARG A 50 49.00 -11.14 1.94
N THR A 51 49.77 -12.16 1.54
CA THR A 51 51.00 -12.00 0.79
C THR A 51 50.66 -11.26 -0.50
N ARG A 52 51.16 -10.02 -0.62
CA ARG A 52 51.21 -9.26 -1.88
C ARG A 52 52.06 -10.03 -2.89
N LYS A 53 51.50 -11.06 -3.53
CA LYS A 53 52.15 -11.81 -4.62
C LYS A 53 51.11 -12.32 -5.62
N SER A 54 50.65 -11.41 -6.47
CA SER A 54 50.73 -11.53 -7.93
C SER A 54 50.11 -10.28 -8.58
N SER A 55 50.78 -9.84 -9.63
CA SER A 55 50.56 -8.67 -10.48
C SER A 55 49.09 -8.36 -10.78
N ALA A 56 48.59 -7.24 -10.26
CA ALA A 56 47.31 -6.66 -10.70
C ALA A 56 47.27 -6.42 -12.23
N GLY A 57 48.43 -6.31 -12.88
CA GLY A 57 48.60 -6.24 -14.34
C GLY A 57 48.22 -7.54 -15.06
N ASP A 58 48.85 -8.68 -14.70
CA ASP A 58 48.63 -9.95 -15.43
C ASP A 58 47.22 -10.49 -15.24
N VAL A 59 46.62 -10.31 -14.06
CA VAL A 59 45.22 -10.68 -13.82
C VAL A 59 44.27 -9.81 -14.65
N SER A 60 44.58 -8.53 -14.85
CA SER A 60 43.77 -7.65 -15.68
C SER A 60 43.84 -8.02 -17.16
N GLU A 61 45.03 -8.38 -17.65
CA GLU A 61 45.22 -8.84 -19.04
C GLU A 61 44.54 -10.19 -19.28
N ALA A 62 44.65 -11.14 -18.35
CA ALA A 62 43.98 -12.43 -18.42
C ALA A 62 42.44 -12.30 -18.37
N VAL A 63 41.91 -11.36 -17.57
CA VAL A 63 40.46 -11.08 -17.50
C VAL A 63 39.94 -10.47 -18.81
N LEU A 64 40.74 -9.60 -19.45
CA LEU A 64 40.40 -9.04 -20.77
C LEU A 64 40.43 -10.12 -21.86
N ALA A 65 41.45 -10.98 -21.87
CA ALA A 65 41.54 -12.12 -22.78
C ALA A 65 40.35 -13.08 -22.61
N PHE A 66 40.02 -13.46 -21.36
CA PHE A 66 38.85 -14.27 -21.05
C PHE A 66 37.55 -13.63 -21.54
N SER A 67 37.37 -12.33 -21.29
CA SER A 67 36.14 -11.63 -21.68
C SER A 67 35.99 -11.54 -23.19
N SER A 68 37.11 -11.37 -23.92
CA SER A 68 37.13 -11.36 -25.38
C SER A 68 36.83 -12.73 -25.97
N GLU A 69 37.34 -13.81 -25.37
CA GLU A 69 37.21 -15.17 -25.91
C GLU A 69 35.86 -15.81 -25.54
N TYR A 70 35.42 -15.66 -24.28
CA TYR A 70 34.26 -16.39 -23.74
C TYR A 70 33.06 -15.49 -23.42
N GLY A 71 33.18 -14.16 -23.54
CA GLY A 71 32.13 -13.22 -23.12
C GLY A 71 30.78 -13.40 -23.83
N GLU A 72 30.77 -13.77 -25.12
CA GLU A 72 29.53 -14.08 -25.83
C GLU A 72 28.88 -15.37 -25.35
N MET A 73 29.68 -16.41 -25.11
CA MET A 73 29.18 -17.67 -24.57
C MET A 73 28.61 -17.48 -23.16
N VAL A 74 29.29 -16.73 -22.30
CA VAL A 74 28.82 -16.40 -20.95
C VAL A 74 27.47 -15.67 -21.01
N ARG A 75 27.29 -14.72 -21.93
CA ARG A 75 26.00 -14.05 -22.18
C ARG A 75 24.93 -15.02 -22.70
N HIS A 76 25.30 -15.93 -23.59
CA HIS A 76 24.38 -16.95 -24.11
C HIS A 76 23.91 -17.91 -23.01
N LEU A 77 24.81 -18.41 -22.16
CA LEU A 77 24.47 -19.26 -21.02
C LEU A 77 23.56 -18.51 -20.03
N ALA A 78 23.82 -17.22 -19.79
CA ALA A 78 22.95 -16.37 -18.99
C ALA A 78 21.54 -16.25 -19.62
N SER A 79 21.45 -16.07 -20.94
CA SER A 79 20.16 -16.03 -21.66
C SER A 79 19.40 -17.36 -21.66
N GLN A 80 20.09 -18.47 -21.38
CA GLN A 80 19.50 -19.80 -21.18
C GLN A 80 19.11 -20.07 -19.72
N GLY A 81 19.18 -19.08 -18.82
CA GLY A 81 18.80 -19.22 -17.42
C GLY A 81 19.83 -19.94 -16.54
N ILE A 82 21.06 -20.15 -17.03
CA ILE A 82 22.11 -20.80 -16.24
C ILE A 82 22.68 -19.78 -15.25
N THR A 83 22.73 -20.16 -13.97
CA THR A 83 23.20 -19.29 -12.90
C THR A 83 24.70 -19.03 -12.98
N ARG A 84 25.16 -17.92 -12.38
CA ARG A 84 26.59 -17.56 -12.31
C ARG A 84 27.44 -18.69 -11.71
N ALA A 85 26.96 -19.31 -10.63
CA ALA A 85 27.63 -20.48 -10.02
C ALA A 85 27.69 -21.66 -11.00
N GLY A 86 26.58 -21.94 -11.70
CA GLY A 86 26.55 -23.00 -12.71
C GLY A 86 27.48 -22.73 -13.91
N VAL A 87 27.71 -21.48 -14.29
CA VAL A 87 28.72 -21.14 -15.31
C VAL A 87 30.13 -21.41 -14.77
N ILE A 88 30.42 -21.01 -13.53
CA ILE A 88 31.75 -21.20 -12.94
C ILE A 88 32.06 -22.68 -12.75
N ASP A 89 31.11 -23.48 -12.26
CA ASP A 89 31.24 -24.93 -12.15
C ASP A 89 31.54 -25.59 -13.50
N ARG A 90 30.88 -25.13 -14.58
CA ARG A 90 31.15 -25.61 -15.95
C ARG A 90 32.55 -25.27 -16.42
N PHE A 91 33.05 -24.07 -16.15
CA PHE A 91 34.43 -23.70 -16.48
C PHE A 91 35.44 -24.51 -15.66
N GLN A 92 35.19 -24.72 -14.38
CA GLN A 92 36.06 -25.56 -13.54
C GLN A 92 36.07 -27.02 -13.98
N LEU A 93 34.94 -27.53 -14.49
CA LEU A 93 34.83 -28.91 -14.94
C LEU A 93 35.44 -29.12 -16.34
N ILE A 94 35.21 -28.19 -17.26
CA ILE A 94 35.55 -28.36 -18.68
C ILE A 94 36.91 -27.74 -19.03
N LEU A 95 37.26 -26.61 -18.40
CA LEU A 95 38.49 -25.85 -18.64
C LEU A 95 39.23 -25.57 -17.32
N PRO A 96 39.70 -26.62 -16.60
CA PRO A 96 40.29 -26.47 -15.27
C PRO A 96 41.61 -25.68 -15.26
N SER A 97 42.23 -25.46 -16.42
CA SER A 97 43.44 -24.65 -16.57
C SER A 97 43.18 -23.14 -16.50
N VAL A 98 41.92 -22.69 -16.57
CA VAL A 98 41.57 -21.27 -16.44
C VAL A 98 41.37 -20.95 -14.96
N ASP A 99 42.11 -19.96 -14.46
CA ASP A 99 42.04 -19.53 -13.07
C ASP A 99 40.62 -19.06 -12.71
N ILE A 100 40.05 -19.61 -11.64
CA ILE A 100 38.70 -19.28 -11.15
C ILE A 100 38.52 -17.78 -10.84
N VAL A 101 39.58 -17.08 -10.43
CA VAL A 101 39.56 -15.63 -10.21
C VAL A 101 39.40 -14.89 -11.54
N VAL A 102 40.07 -15.37 -12.60
CA VAL A 102 39.95 -14.84 -13.96
C VAL A 102 38.55 -15.13 -14.51
N VAL A 103 38.01 -16.34 -14.32
CA VAL A 103 36.63 -16.69 -14.69
C VAL A 103 35.64 -15.79 -13.95
N GLY A 104 35.78 -15.66 -12.63
CA GLY A 104 34.87 -14.87 -11.80
C GLY A 104 34.84 -13.39 -12.20
N LYS A 105 36.02 -12.78 -12.41
CA LYS A 105 36.14 -11.37 -12.85
C LYS A 105 35.74 -11.19 -14.31
N GLY A 106 36.08 -12.14 -15.18
CA GLY A 106 35.72 -12.14 -16.59
C GLY A 106 34.21 -12.25 -16.82
N ILE A 107 33.50 -13.03 -16.00
CA ILE A 107 32.03 -13.08 -16.02
C ILE A 107 31.42 -11.70 -15.67
N SER A 108 31.99 -10.99 -14.68
CA SER A 108 31.57 -9.61 -14.37
C SER A 108 31.86 -8.64 -15.52
N ALA A 109 33.02 -8.76 -16.16
CA ALA A 109 33.46 -7.90 -17.25
C ALA A 109 32.71 -8.15 -18.56
N ALA A 110 32.21 -9.37 -18.79
CA ALA A 110 31.40 -9.74 -19.95
C ALA A 110 30.02 -9.04 -20.02
N GLY A 111 29.63 -8.31 -18.97
CA GLY A 111 28.36 -7.58 -18.92
C GLY A 111 27.13 -8.48 -18.96
N ALA A 112 27.30 -9.79 -18.71
CA ALA A 112 26.22 -10.76 -18.72
C ALA A 112 25.30 -10.53 -17.51
N ILE A 113 24.03 -10.25 -17.79
CA ILE A 113 22.99 -10.15 -16.78
C ILE A 113 22.53 -11.58 -16.48
N PHE A 114 23.10 -12.17 -15.45
CA PHE A 114 22.53 -13.38 -14.87
C PHE A 114 21.24 -12.98 -14.15
N GLU A 115 20.18 -13.75 -14.37
CA GLU A 115 19.00 -13.67 -13.53
C GLU A 115 19.45 -13.76 -12.07
N HIS A 116 19.35 -12.64 -11.36
CA HIS A 116 19.37 -12.66 -9.91
C HIS A 116 18.20 -13.51 -9.52
N TRP A 117 18.47 -14.71 -9.01
CA TRP A 117 17.53 -15.64 -8.41
C TRP A 117 16.08 -15.12 -8.40
N HIS A 118 15.37 -15.35 -9.51
CA HIS A 118 13.93 -15.38 -9.49
C HIS A 118 13.56 -16.85 -9.30
N THR A 119 13.39 -17.20 -8.01
CA THR A 119 12.34 -18.09 -7.48
C THR A 119 11.96 -19.34 -8.28
N PRO A 120 12.06 -20.54 -7.68
CA PRO A 120 10.86 -21.32 -7.56
C PRO A 120 10.00 -20.70 -6.46
N ASP A 121 8.71 -20.54 -6.73
CA ASP A 121 7.72 -20.73 -5.67
C ASP A 121 8.10 -22.01 -4.89
N GLY A 122 8.60 -21.85 -3.68
CA GLY A 122 9.16 -22.96 -2.91
C GLY A 122 9.49 -22.50 -1.50
N ALA A 123 8.61 -22.78 -0.57
CA ALA A 123 8.73 -22.36 0.82
C ALA A 123 10.09 -22.80 1.44
N LEU A 124 10.82 -21.88 2.11
CA LEU A 124 11.94 -22.14 3.05
C LEU A 124 11.76 -23.39 3.94
N PHE A 125 10.51 -23.81 4.15
CA PHE A 125 10.10 -25.01 4.86
C PHE A 125 8.94 -25.64 4.08
N PRO A 126 8.94 -26.97 3.83
CA PRO A 126 7.79 -27.67 3.25
C PRO A 126 6.50 -27.38 4.02
N GLU A 127 5.34 -27.42 3.35
CA GLU A 127 4.05 -27.09 3.98
C GLU A 127 3.80 -27.88 5.27
N ARG A 128 4.14 -29.18 5.27
CA ARG A 128 4.03 -30.07 6.44
C ARG A 128 4.83 -29.54 7.63
N ALA A 129 6.12 -29.26 7.44
CA ALA A 129 6.96 -28.65 8.47
C ALA A 129 6.44 -27.28 8.97
N MET A 130 5.79 -26.49 8.10
CA MET A 130 5.15 -25.24 8.51
C MET A 130 3.95 -25.49 9.44
N LYS A 131 3.07 -26.46 9.11
CA LYS A 131 1.93 -26.83 9.96
C LYS A 131 2.39 -27.37 11.31
N SER A 132 3.41 -28.23 11.32
CA SER A 132 4.05 -28.76 12.53
C SER A 132 4.54 -27.68 13.49
N SER A 133 4.99 -26.51 12.98
CA SER A 133 5.43 -25.41 13.85
C SER A 133 4.31 -24.87 14.75
N ILE A 134 3.07 -24.81 14.25
CA ILE A 134 1.93 -24.36 15.04
C ILE A 134 1.54 -25.44 16.04
N TRP A 135 1.48 -26.70 15.62
CA TRP A 135 1.16 -27.81 16.52
C TRP A 135 2.12 -27.88 17.71
N TYR A 136 3.42 -27.72 17.46
CA TYR A 136 4.43 -27.69 18.51
C TYR A 136 4.21 -26.52 19.49
N LEU A 137 4.03 -25.30 18.98
CA LEU A 137 3.85 -24.10 19.82
C LEU A 137 2.51 -24.10 20.56
N LEU A 138 1.46 -24.69 19.98
CA LEU A 138 0.17 -24.92 20.65
C LEU A 138 0.35 -25.88 21.82
N GLY A 139 1.03 -27.01 21.63
CA GLY A 139 1.33 -27.97 22.70
C GLY A 139 2.10 -27.34 23.84
N ARG A 140 3.14 -26.57 23.51
CA ARG A 140 3.90 -25.76 24.49
C ARG A 140 3.03 -24.74 25.22
N SER A 141 2.08 -24.11 24.53
CA SER A 141 1.18 -23.13 25.14
C SER A 141 0.21 -23.74 26.14
N LEU A 142 -0.25 -24.95 25.87
CA LEU A 142 -1.24 -25.67 26.67
C LEU A 142 -0.60 -26.55 27.76
N GLY A 143 0.72 -26.75 27.70
CA GLY A 143 1.43 -27.63 28.62
C GLY A 143 1.08 -29.11 28.41
N VAL A 144 0.83 -29.52 27.16
CA VAL A 144 0.53 -30.92 26.83
C VAL A 144 1.75 -31.78 27.17
N GLU A 145 1.53 -32.87 27.89
CA GLU A 145 2.59 -33.84 28.19
C GLU A 145 2.97 -34.64 26.94
N GLU A 146 4.26 -34.94 26.78
CA GLU A 146 4.74 -35.75 25.66
C GLU A 146 4.19 -37.17 25.74
N ASP A 147 3.69 -37.69 24.62
CA ASP A 147 3.24 -39.09 24.52
C ASP A 147 4.05 -39.84 23.44
N PRO A 148 5.02 -40.69 23.84
CA PRO A 148 5.77 -41.52 22.91
C PRO A 148 4.90 -42.51 22.12
N LYS A 149 3.80 -43.01 22.70
CA LYS A 149 2.90 -43.96 22.03
C LYS A 149 2.10 -43.27 20.95
N ALA A 150 1.65 -42.03 21.20
CA ALA A 150 1.01 -41.18 20.20
C ALA A 150 1.91 -40.95 18.98
N ALA A 151 3.19 -40.65 19.21
CA ALA A 151 4.15 -40.40 18.14
C ALA A 151 4.42 -41.65 17.29
N LEU A 152 4.47 -42.83 17.91
CA LEU A 152 4.66 -44.11 17.21
C LEU A 152 3.41 -44.56 16.43
N ALA A 153 2.22 -44.10 16.83
CA ALA A 153 0.96 -44.45 16.21
C ALA A 153 0.50 -43.49 15.10
N THR A 154 1.30 -42.46 14.77
CA THR A 154 0.93 -41.49 13.71
C THR A 154 1.16 -42.07 12.31
N ASP A 155 0.28 -41.75 11.37
CA ASP A 155 0.45 -42.11 9.95
C ASP A 155 1.38 -41.15 9.18
N ASP A 156 1.64 -39.95 9.73
CA ASP A 156 2.43 -38.87 9.11
C ASP A 156 3.97 -39.03 9.28
N PHE A 157 4.50 -40.23 9.06
CA PHE A 157 5.93 -40.51 9.27
C PHE A 157 6.88 -39.70 8.36
N ASP A 158 6.43 -39.35 7.15
CA ASP A 158 7.19 -38.49 6.22
C ASP A 158 7.33 -37.05 6.74
N GLU A 159 6.28 -36.49 7.37
CA GLU A 159 6.35 -35.17 8.02
C GLU A 159 7.36 -35.17 9.17
N MET A 160 7.38 -36.24 9.98
CA MET A 160 8.32 -36.38 11.09
C MET A 160 9.77 -36.47 10.59
N ARG A 161 10.01 -37.16 9.47
CA ARG A 161 11.33 -37.25 8.85
C ARG A 161 11.80 -35.90 8.32
N GLU A 162 10.97 -35.22 7.55
CA GLU A 162 11.25 -33.87 7.03
C GLU A 162 11.55 -32.88 8.16
N LEU A 163 10.76 -32.91 9.23
CA LEU A 163 10.97 -32.06 10.40
C LEU A 163 12.27 -32.38 11.12
N SER A 164 12.61 -33.67 11.27
CA SER A 164 13.85 -34.10 11.90
C SER A 164 15.08 -33.59 11.13
N GLU A 165 15.06 -33.65 9.80
CA GLU A 165 16.13 -33.11 8.94
C GLU A 165 16.26 -31.57 9.02
N ILE A 166 15.15 -30.87 9.25
CA ILE A 166 15.15 -29.42 9.46
C ILE A 166 15.80 -29.09 10.81
N LEU A 167 15.40 -29.78 11.87
CA LEU A 167 15.88 -29.53 13.23
C LEU A 167 17.36 -29.94 13.41
N ASP A 168 17.78 -31.04 12.78
CA ASP A 168 19.19 -31.49 12.76
C ASP A 168 20.09 -30.45 12.07
N ARG A 169 19.64 -29.89 10.93
CA ARG A 169 20.35 -28.76 10.27
C ARG A 169 20.39 -27.48 11.11
N GLN A 170 19.47 -27.31 12.05
CA GLN A 170 19.48 -26.22 13.02
C GLN A 170 20.36 -26.49 14.24
N GLY A 171 20.93 -27.70 14.35
CA GLY A 171 21.87 -28.07 15.41
C GLY A 171 21.22 -28.67 16.65
N LEU A 172 19.95 -29.11 16.59
CA LEU A 172 19.33 -29.85 17.69
C LEU A 172 19.86 -31.28 17.74
N ASP A 173 20.01 -31.81 18.95
CA ASP A 173 20.39 -33.21 19.16
C ASP A 173 19.19 -34.16 19.01
N ARG A 174 19.48 -35.45 18.84
CA ARG A 174 18.43 -36.48 18.62
C ARG A 174 17.39 -36.54 19.75
N PRO A 175 17.75 -36.44 21.05
CA PRO A 175 16.76 -36.38 22.13
C PRO A 175 15.81 -35.18 22.03
N ALA A 176 16.33 -33.97 21.73
CA ALA A 176 15.49 -32.78 21.57
C ALA A 176 14.57 -32.89 20.35
N ILE A 177 15.06 -33.41 19.23
CA ILE A 177 14.24 -33.68 18.04
C ILE A 177 13.09 -34.65 18.37
N ALA A 178 13.39 -35.73 19.09
CA ALA A 178 12.38 -36.70 19.50
C ALA A 178 11.34 -36.11 20.46
N SER A 179 11.74 -35.19 21.36
CA SER A 179 10.81 -34.44 22.21
C SER A 179 9.86 -33.56 21.40
N VAL A 180 10.37 -32.82 20.40
CA VAL A 180 9.55 -31.99 19.51
C VAL A 180 8.50 -32.82 18.77
N VAL A 181 8.91 -33.94 18.19
CA VAL A 181 8.03 -34.84 17.43
C VAL A 181 6.95 -35.46 18.34
N ARG A 182 7.32 -35.88 19.55
CA ARG A 182 6.37 -36.42 20.54
C ARG A 182 5.35 -35.40 20.98
N LEU A 183 5.78 -34.16 21.22
CA LEU A 183 4.87 -33.09 21.62
C LEU A 183 3.87 -32.74 20.51
N ILE A 184 4.29 -32.72 19.24
CA ILE A 184 3.38 -32.48 18.11
C ILE A 184 2.29 -33.57 18.06
N ALA A 185 2.68 -34.83 18.15
CA ALA A 185 1.73 -35.96 18.13
C ALA A 185 0.76 -35.91 19.31
N ALA A 186 1.27 -35.70 20.53
CA ALA A 186 0.45 -35.55 21.73
C ALA A 186 -0.52 -34.37 21.63
N THR A 187 -0.09 -33.25 21.04
CA THR A 187 -0.95 -32.07 20.86
C THR A 187 -2.08 -32.33 19.87
N ARG A 188 -1.83 -33.07 18.78
CA ARG A 188 -2.88 -33.46 17.83
C ARG A 188 -3.92 -34.37 18.48
N LEU A 189 -3.49 -35.34 19.30
CA LEU A 189 -4.41 -36.16 20.08
C LEU A 189 -5.21 -35.34 21.09
N TYR A 190 -4.53 -34.48 21.87
CA TYR A 190 -5.19 -33.59 22.83
C TYR A 190 -6.25 -32.72 22.15
N HIS A 191 -5.97 -32.19 20.96
CA HIS A 191 -6.90 -31.38 20.19
C HIS A 191 -8.12 -32.16 19.70
N ARG A 192 -7.98 -33.46 19.37
CA ARG A 192 -9.13 -34.31 19.02
C ARG A 192 -10.15 -34.36 20.15
N ASP A 193 -9.67 -34.41 21.39
CA ASP A 193 -10.51 -34.47 22.59
C ASP A 193 -10.91 -33.06 23.08
N ASN A 194 -10.20 -32.01 22.60
CA ASN A 194 -10.45 -30.60 22.93
C ASN A 194 -10.44 -29.73 21.66
N PRO A 195 -11.49 -29.78 20.82
CA PRO A 195 -11.52 -29.10 19.51
C PRO A 195 -11.45 -27.56 19.59
N ASP A 196 -11.74 -26.98 20.74
CA ASP A 196 -11.67 -25.53 20.99
C ASP A 196 -10.27 -25.04 21.39
N ALA A 197 -9.31 -25.96 21.58
CA ALA A 197 -7.94 -25.63 21.94
C ALA A 197 -7.27 -24.83 20.81
N MET A 198 -6.75 -23.64 21.14
CA MET A 198 -6.20 -22.72 20.16
C MET A 198 -5.03 -21.87 20.67
N ILE A 199 -4.29 -21.27 19.74
CA ILE A 199 -3.19 -20.34 20.05
C ILE A 199 -3.38 -18.99 19.35
N THR A 200 -3.25 -17.91 20.11
CA THR A 200 -3.29 -16.55 19.56
C THR A 200 -1.96 -16.18 18.90
N ARG A 201 -1.99 -15.26 17.93
CA ARG A 201 -0.78 -14.79 17.22
C ARG A 201 0.31 -14.30 18.19
N LYS A 202 -0.08 -13.49 19.18
CA LYS A 202 0.85 -12.95 20.18
C LYS A 202 1.47 -14.08 21.00
N ARG A 203 0.63 -14.98 21.53
CA ARG A 203 1.09 -16.12 22.33
C ARG A 203 2.03 -17.04 21.55
N HIS A 204 1.75 -17.26 20.27
CA HIS A 204 2.64 -18.01 19.38
C HIS A 204 4.02 -17.38 19.27
N ASP A 205 4.12 -16.07 19.01
CA ASP A 205 5.43 -15.41 18.90
C ASP A 205 6.16 -15.34 20.25
N ASP A 206 5.44 -15.14 21.36
CA ASP A 206 6.01 -15.14 22.72
C ASP A 206 6.67 -16.50 23.04
N ILE A 207 5.94 -17.61 22.81
CA ILE A 207 6.48 -18.97 23.06
C ILE A 207 7.61 -19.29 22.09
N ARG A 208 7.49 -18.86 20.83
CA ARG A 208 8.57 -19.08 19.85
C ARG A 208 9.88 -18.44 20.31
N LEU A 209 9.84 -17.23 20.84
CA LEU A 209 11.04 -16.57 21.36
C LEU A 209 11.64 -17.32 22.55
N GLN A 210 10.80 -17.86 23.45
CA GLN A 210 11.25 -18.71 24.55
C GLN A 210 11.96 -19.96 24.04
N VAL A 211 11.34 -20.68 23.10
CA VAL A 211 11.90 -21.91 22.50
C VAL A 211 13.22 -21.63 21.79
N LEU A 212 13.30 -20.58 20.97
CA LEU A 212 14.54 -20.25 20.26
C LEU A 212 15.67 -19.86 21.23
N SER A 213 15.33 -19.24 22.36
CA SER A 213 16.29 -18.96 23.43
C SER A 213 16.76 -20.24 24.13
N GLU A 214 15.86 -21.18 24.42
CA GLU A 214 16.18 -22.50 25.00
C GLU A 214 17.16 -23.29 24.11
N TRP A 215 17.03 -23.16 22.79
CA TRP A 215 17.88 -23.84 21.81
C TRP A 215 19.17 -23.07 21.46
N GLY A 216 19.43 -21.92 22.10
CA GLY A 216 20.63 -21.12 21.84
C GLY A 216 20.69 -20.50 20.44
N VAL A 217 19.54 -20.32 19.77
CA VAL A 217 19.48 -19.71 18.42
C VAL A 217 19.60 -18.19 18.53
N ALA A 218 20.70 -17.64 18.00
CA ALA A 218 20.95 -16.19 18.03
C ALA A 218 19.84 -15.38 17.35
N ALA A 219 19.50 -14.22 17.92
CA ALA A 219 18.39 -13.36 17.47
C ALA A 219 18.43 -12.97 15.98
N GLY A 220 19.63 -12.85 15.39
CA GLY A 220 19.79 -12.55 13.96
C GLY A 220 19.41 -13.70 13.01
N VAL A 221 19.46 -14.95 13.48
CA VAL A 221 19.12 -16.16 12.71
C VAL A 221 17.65 -16.58 12.95
N ALA A 222 17.05 -16.10 14.04
CA ALA A 222 15.69 -16.43 14.45
C ALA A 222 14.66 -16.26 13.32
N THR A 223 14.79 -15.23 12.47
CA THR A 223 13.87 -14.98 11.35
C THR A 223 13.80 -16.11 10.30
N ARG A 224 14.82 -16.98 10.24
CA ARG A 224 14.91 -18.12 9.33
C ARG A 224 14.93 -19.47 10.06
N ALA A 225 14.69 -19.50 11.36
CA ALA A 225 14.64 -20.70 12.18
C ALA A 225 13.21 -21.26 12.31
N TRP A 226 13.09 -22.58 12.36
CA TRP A 226 11.92 -23.30 12.89
C TRP A 226 11.99 -23.31 14.44
N PRO A 227 10.87 -23.27 15.18
CA PRO A 227 9.47 -23.10 14.72
C PRO A 227 9.28 -21.75 14.07
N LEU A 228 8.34 -21.58 13.12
CA LEU A 228 8.21 -20.38 12.26
C LEU A 228 7.58 -19.16 12.95
N ALA A 229 7.88 -17.96 12.46
CA ALA A 229 7.29 -16.71 12.98
C ALA A 229 5.85 -16.58 12.51
N SER A 230 4.99 -15.94 13.30
CA SER A 230 3.58 -15.78 12.91
C SER A 230 3.43 -15.08 11.56
N VAL A 231 4.31 -14.11 11.23
CA VAL A 231 4.32 -13.42 9.93
C VAL A 231 4.57 -14.38 8.76
N THR A 232 5.48 -15.34 8.94
CA THR A 232 5.80 -16.35 7.92
C THR A 232 4.63 -17.32 7.72
N VAL A 233 4.04 -17.77 8.83
CA VAL A 233 2.84 -18.61 8.83
C VAL A 233 1.67 -17.91 8.14
N ILE A 234 1.42 -16.64 8.46
CA ILE A 234 0.35 -15.82 7.89
C ILE A 234 0.50 -15.67 6.38
N ARG A 235 1.72 -15.36 5.91
CA ARG A 235 2.00 -15.20 4.48
C ARG A 235 1.85 -16.51 3.70
N ARG A 236 2.27 -17.64 4.28
CA ARG A 236 2.40 -18.91 3.54
C ARG A 236 1.25 -19.88 3.70
N LEU A 237 0.60 -19.88 4.86
CA LEU A 237 -0.54 -20.78 5.14
C LEU A 237 -1.87 -20.03 5.17
N GLY A 238 -1.87 -18.74 5.50
CA GLY A 238 -3.09 -18.00 5.80
C GLY A 238 -3.51 -16.93 4.80
N GLY A 239 -2.87 -16.81 3.63
CA GLY A 239 -3.22 -15.80 2.63
C GLY A 239 -3.21 -14.36 3.17
N GLY A 240 -2.38 -14.08 4.19
CA GLY A 240 -2.35 -12.77 4.86
C GLY A 240 -3.11 -12.70 6.20
N TYR A 241 -3.82 -13.75 6.62
CA TYR A 241 -4.57 -13.79 7.87
C TYR A 241 -4.21 -14.96 8.80
N TRP A 242 -4.13 -14.69 10.11
CA TRP A 242 -3.82 -15.72 11.13
C TRP A 242 -4.92 -16.77 11.26
N ALA A 243 -6.18 -16.34 11.28
CA ALA A 243 -7.32 -17.24 11.42
C ALA A 243 -7.43 -18.24 10.25
N ASP A 244 -7.07 -17.81 9.04
CA ASP A 244 -7.07 -18.66 7.85
C ASP A 244 -5.92 -19.66 7.88
N ALA A 245 -4.74 -19.25 8.39
CA ALA A 245 -3.63 -20.17 8.64
C ALA A 245 -4.02 -21.27 9.63
N LEU A 246 -4.70 -20.91 10.74
CA LEU A 246 -5.19 -21.88 11.72
C LEU A 246 -6.22 -22.85 11.10
N ARG A 247 -7.17 -22.35 10.31
CA ARG A 247 -8.15 -23.21 9.61
C ARG A 247 -7.49 -24.16 8.61
N LYS A 248 -6.48 -23.71 7.85
CA LYS A 248 -5.70 -24.57 6.93
C LYS A 248 -4.93 -25.68 7.66
N ILE A 249 -4.65 -25.51 8.94
CA ILE A 249 -3.98 -26.49 9.81
C ILE A 249 -4.97 -27.44 10.50
N GLY A 250 -6.28 -27.13 10.45
CA GLY A 250 -7.33 -27.91 11.09
C GLY A 250 -7.72 -27.40 12.49
N LEU A 251 -7.29 -26.19 12.88
CA LEU A 251 -7.64 -25.57 14.15
C LEU A 251 -8.81 -24.59 14.00
N SER A 252 -9.68 -24.53 15.01
CA SER A 252 -10.83 -23.60 15.06
C SER A 252 -10.43 -22.23 15.64
N PRO A 253 -10.36 -21.14 14.84
CA PRO A 253 -10.04 -19.82 15.37
C PRO A 253 -11.20 -19.23 16.18
N SER A 254 -10.93 -18.53 17.28
CA SER A 254 -11.96 -17.86 18.08
C SER A 254 -12.71 -16.78 17.29
N LEU A 255 -14.03 -16.74 17.51
CA LEU A 255 -14.94 -15.73 16.98
C LEU A 255 -14.77 -14.33 17.64
N LYS A 256 -13.92 -14.21 18.68
CA LYS A 256 -13.67 -12.98 19.44
C LYS A 256 -12.64 -12.04 18.78
N GLY A 257 -12.08 -12.41 17.63
CA GLY A 257 -11.27 -11.51 16.80
C GLY A 257 -12.13 -10.49 16.03
N ARG A 258 -11.48 -9.46 15.46
CA ARG A 258 -12.12 -8.57 14.48
C ARG A 258 -12.90 -9.44 13.49
N ARG A 259 -14.23 -9.28 13.44
CA ARG A 259 -15.05 -9.87 12.38
C ARG A 259 -14.37 -9.55 11.06
N ARG A 260 -14.44 -10.49 10.10
CA ARG A 260 -13.99 -10.30 8.72
C ARG A 260 -14.55 -8.97 8.24
N GLY A 261 -13.74 -7.91 8.33
CA GLY A 261 -13.92 -6.75 7.48
C GLY A 261 -13.75 -7.30 6.09
N HIS A 262 -14.64 -6.92 5.18
CA HIS A 262 -14.41 -7.04 3.75
C HIS A 262 -12.93 -6.76 3.44
N LEU A 263 -12.34 -7.47 2.46
CA LEU A 263 -11.04 -7.08 1.91
C LEU A 263 -11.02 -5.55 1.85
N LYS A 264 -10.07 -4.92 2.56
CA LYS A 264 -10.03 -3.45 2.69
C LYS A 264 -10.11 -2.77 1.32
N TYR A 265 -9.64 -3.49 0.30
CA TYR A 265 -9.65 -3.13 -1.11
C TYR A 265 -10.03 -4.37 -1.94
N GLN A 266 -11.06 -4.28 -2.77
CA GLN A 266 -11.38 -5.23 -3.83
C GLN A 266 -10.35 -5.12 -4.96
N GLU A 267 -10.32 -6.08 -5.90
CA GLU A 267 -9.39 -6.01 -7.05
C GLU A 267 -9.51 -4.66 -7.78
N ASP A 268 -10.73 -4.19 -8.04
CA ASP A 268 -10.99 -2.89 -8.65
C ASP A 268 -10.36 -1.68 -7.91
N ASP A 269 -10.16 -1.78 -6.59
CA ASP A 269 -9.57 -0.71 -5.78
C ASP A 269 -8.07 -0.55 -6.05
N TYR A 270 -7.38 -1.61 -6.47
CA TYR A 270 -5.96 -1.53 -6.88
C TYR A 270 -5.83 -0.97 -8.30
N ASP A 271 -6.69 -1.40 -9.23
CA ASP A 271 -6.72 -0.88 -10.60
C ASP A 271 -7.08 0.62 -10.60
N SER A 272 -8.14 0.99 -9.87
CA SER A 272 -8.58 2.38 -9.76
C SER A 272 -7.53 3.26 -9.07
N ALA A 273 -6.86 2.79 -8.02
CA ALA A 273 -5.80 3.57 -7.38
C ALA A 273 -4.59 3.82 -8.30
N VAL A 274 -4.22 2.85 -9.15
CA VAL A 274 -3.19 3.06 -10.17
C VAL A 274 -3.64 4.09 -11.20
N LEU A 275 -4.85 3.96 -11.76
CA LEU A 275 -5.36 4.88 -12.77
C LEU A 275 -5.55 6.30 -12.24
N ASP A 276 -6.07 6.44 -11.02
CA ASP A 276 -6.27 7.73 -10.37
C ASP A 276 -4.95 8.42 -10.06
N TYR A 277 -3.92 7.68 -9.61
CA TYR A 277 -2.59 8.26 -9.42
C TYR A 277 -1.94 8.75 -10.72
N PHE A 278 -2.07 7.99 -11.81
CA PHE A 278 -1.52 8.40 -13.11
C PHE A 278 -2.25 9.63 -13.65
N ARG A 279 -3.57 9.73 -13.43
CA ARG A 279 -4.35 10.93 -13.74
C ARG A 279 -3.92 12.11 -12.87
N TYR A 280 -3.79 11.91 -11.56
CA TYR A 280 -3.30 12.93 -10.62
C TYR A 280 -1.93 13.47 -11.02
N SER A 281 -1.01 12.57 -11.39
CA SER A 281 0.34 12.92 -11.85
C SER A 281 0.30 13.72 -13.16
N GLY A 282 -0.57 13.32 -14.11
CA GLY A 282 -0.78 14.07 -15.35
C GLY A 282 -1.36 15.46 -15.15
N MET A 283 -2.36 15.62 -14.27
CA MET A 283 -2.97 16.91 -13.94
C MET A 283 -2.02 17.87 -13.23
N HIS A 284 -1.04 17.34 -12.48
CA HIS A 284 -0.05 18.13 -11.76
C HIS A 284 1.29 18.25 -12.51
N GLU A 285 1.36 17.83 -13.78
CA GLU A 285 2.58 17.81 -14.61
C GLU A 285 3.77 17.08 -13.97
N GLN A 286 3.50 16.12 -13.10
CA GLN A 286 4.51 15.32 -12.40
C GLN A 286 4.72 13.98 -13.08
N ARG A 287 5.97 13.51 -13.11
CA ARG A 287 6.27 12.16 -13.60
C ARG A 287 5.81 11.10 -12.57
N PRO A 288 4.96 10.13 -12.95
CA PRO A 288 4.53 9.07 -12.05
C PRO A 288 5.72 8.30 -11.48
N SER A 289 5.78 8.14 -10.16
CA SER A 289 6.85 7.42 -9.45
C SER A 289 6.31 6.73 -8.19
N ILE A 290 7.05 5.74 -7.68
CA ILE A 290 6.69 5.03 -6.44
C ILE A 290 6.56 6.01 -5.27
N GLN A 291 7.57 6.86 -5.05
CA GLN A 291 7.54 7.87 -3.98
C GLN A 291 6.41 8.90 -4.17
N GLY A 292 6.08 9.23 -5.42
CA GLY A 292 4.95 10.09 -5.71
C GLY A 292 3.61 9.41 -5.40
N TYR A 293 3.49 8.10 -5.65
CA TYR A 293 2.33 7.30 -5.29
C TYR A 293 2.16 7.20 -3.78
N GLU A 294 3.22 6.90 -3.03
CA GLU A 294 3.19 6.85 -1.57
C GLU A 294 2.79 8.19 -0.96
N ARG A 295 3.37 9.31 -1.46
CA ARG A 295 2.95 10.65 -1.05
C ARG A 295 1.47 10.92 -1.39
N TRP A 296 1.01 10.53 -2.57
CA TRP A 296 -0.38 10.69 -2.96
C TRP A 296 -1.32 9.86 -2.07
N VAL A 297 -0.98 8.61 -1.75
CA VAL A 297 -1.72 7.75 -0.82
C VAL A 297 -1.76 8.34 0.59
N ASP A 298 -0.66 8.93 1.07
CA ASP A 298 -0.64 9.63 2.36
C ASP A 298 -1.56 10.86 2.37
N ILE A 299 -1.62 11.62 1.27
CA ILE A 299 -2.55 12.74 1.10
C ILE A 299 -4.01 12.24 1.02
N GLU A 300 -4.26 11.11 0.35
CA GLU A 300 -5.57 10.45 0.29
C GLU A 300 -6.03 9.95 1.67
N SER A 301 -5.12 9.32 2.42
CA SER A 301 -5.37 8.79 3.75
C SER A 301 -5.71 9.89 4.76
N ARG A 302 -4.97 11.00 4.74
CA ARG A 302 -5.28 12.20 5.54
C ARG A 302 -6.63 12.83 5.17
N SER A 303 -7.05 12.62 3.92
CA SER A 303 -8.34 13.09 3.43
C SER A 303 -9.51 12.16 3.76
N GLY A 304 -9.25 11.03 4.42
CA GLY A 304 -10.26 10.04 4.82
C GLY A 304 -10.52 8.95 3.77
N TYR A 305 -9.73 8.93 2.69
CA TYR A 305 -9.77 7.89 1.67
C TYR A 305 -8.66 6.90 1.89
N ASP A 306 -9.06 5.65 2.11
CA ASP A 306 -8.11 4.57 2.19
C ASP A 306 -7.78 4.12 0.76
N ARG A 307 -6.50 4.15 0.39
CA ARG A 307 -6.01 3.63 -0.90
C ARG A 307 -4.99 2.51 -0.64
N PRO A 308 -4.90 1.50 -1.52
CA PRO A 308 -3.87 0.48 -1.38
C PRO A 308 -2.49 1.13 -1.29
N ALA A 309 -1.72 0.82 -0.25
CA ALA A 309 -0.34 1.30 -0.16
C ALA A 309 0.48 0.76 -1.34
N TRP A 310 1.62 1.38 -1.65
CA TRP A 310 2.54 0.84 -2.66
C TRP A 310 2.92 -0.62 -2.38
N ALA A 311 3.12 -0.98 -1.10
CA ALA A 311 3.36 -2.35 -0.70
C ALA A 311 2.22 -3.31 -1.11
N SER A 312 0.98 -2.83 -1.17
CA SER A 312 -0.20 -3.57 -1.61
C SER A 312 -0.31 -3.63 -3.13
N LEU A 313 -0.02 -2.53 -3.85
CA LEU A 313 0.08 -2.56 -5.32
C LEU A 313 1.21 -3.48 -5.80
N ARG A 314 2.35 -3.46 -5.11
CA ARG A 314 3.51 -4.31 -5.41
C ARG A 314 3.20 -5.80 -5.25
N LEU A 315 2.30 -6.17 -4.35
CA LEU A 315 1.83 -7.55 -4.24
C LEU A 315 0.98 -7.99 -5.43
N ARG A 316 0.36 -7.05 -6.16
CA ARG A 316 -0.51 -7.34 -7.31
C ARG A 316 0.21 -7.22 -8.65
N TYR A 317 0.92 -6.12 -8.86
CA TYR A 317 1.58 -5.81 -10.14
C TYR A 317 3.08 -6.12 -10.13
N GLU A 318 3.63 -6.55 -8.99
CA GLU A 318 5.03 -6.96 -8.78
C GLU A 318 6.08 -5.85 -8.94
N THR A 319 6.03 -5.07 -10.02
CA THR A 319 6.99 -4.03 -10.38
C THR A 319 6.30 -2.74 -10.82
N TRP A 320 7.02 -1.62 -10.70
CA TRP A 320 6.54 -0.31 -11.19
C TRP A 320 6.36 -0.28 -12.71
N SER A 321 7.15 -1.07 -13.44
CA SER A 321 7.05 -1.18 -14.91
C SER A 321 5.74 -1.82 -15.34
N GLU A 322 5.29 -2.85 -14.63
CA GLU A 322 3.98 -3.49 -14.87
C GLU A 322 2.82 -2.56 -14.51
N VAL A 323 2.94 -1.78 -13.43
CA VAL A 323 1.97 -0.71 -13.09
C VAL A 323 1.87 0.32 -14.23
N ARG A 324 3.01 0.77 -14.78
CA ARG A 324 3.04 1.70 -15.92
C ARG A 324 2.45 1.08 -17.19
N ARG A 325 2.75 -0.20 -17.46
CA ARG A 325 2.23 -0.94 -18.61
C ARG A 325 0.72 -1.13 -18.51
N PHE A 326 0.21 -1.46 -17.33
CA PHE A 326 -1.22 -1.51 -17.03
C PHE A 326 -1.90 -0.15 -17.27
N ALA A 327 -1.34 0.93 -16.73
CA ALA A 327 -1.87 2.27 -16.93
C ALA A 327 -1.87 2.68 -18.41
N ALA A 328 -0.78 2.40 -19.16
CA ALA A 328 -0.68 2.69 -20.58
C ALA A 328 -1.68 1.88 -21.43
N LYS A 329 -1.82 0.58 -21.15
CA LYS A 329 -2.79 -0.31 -21.83
C LYS A 329 -4.24 0.08 -21.56
N SER A 330 -4.52 0.65 -20.38
CA SER A 330 -5.85 1.10 -19.98
C SER A 330 -6.22 2.48 -20.54
N VAL A 331 -5.23 3.29 -20.94
CA VAL A 331 -5.44 4.54 -21.68
C VAL A 331 -5.86 4.24 -23.13
N ASP A 332 -5.33 3.16 -23.72
CA ASP A 332 -5.61 2.75 -25.11
C ASP A 332 -6.97 2.03 -25.30
N ASN A 333 -7.57 1.51 -24.23
CA ASN A 333 -8.70 0.57 -24.31
C ASN A 333 -9.99 1.11 -23.66
N GLN A 334 -10.34 2.38 -23.91
CA GLN A 334 -11.53 2.99 -23.30
C GLN A 334 -12.85 2.61 -24.00
N SER A 335 -13.59 1.70 -23.39
CA SER A 335 -15.06 1.80 -23.25
C SER A 335 -15.43 1.65 -21.77
N PRO A 336 -16.39 2.43 -21.24
CA PRO A 336 -16.51 2.68 -19.81
C PRO A 336 -17.26 1.55 -19.10
N LYS A 337 -16.63 0.93 -18.10
CA LYS A 337 -17.35 0.22 -17.03
C LYS A 337 -16.90 0.70 -15.65
N THR A 338 -17.89 0.71 -14.78
CA THR A 338 -18.10 1.51 -13.57
C THR A 338 -17.44 0.89 -12.35
N ASN A 339 -16.27 1.39 -11.98
CA ASN A 339 -15.90 1.51 -10.57
C ASN A 339 -14.97 2.73 -10.40
N ARG A 340 -15.46 3.89 -10.83
CA ARG A 340 -14.78 5.17 -10.57
C ARG A 340 -15.03 5.55 -9.12
N MET A 341 -13.99 6.06 -8.45
CA MET A 341 -14.16 6.79 -7.21
C MET A 341 -15.38 7.71 -7.32
N PRO A 342 -16.25 7.75 -6.29
CA PRO A 342 -17.37 8.68 -6.25
C PRO A 342 -16.85 10.09 -6.54
N GLN A 343 -17.52 10.84 -7.42
CA GLN A 343 -17.00 12.15 -7.85
C GLN A 343 -16.87 13.10 -6.66
N SER A 344 -17.79 13.00 -5.71
CA SER A 344 -17.75 13.73 -4.46
C SER A 344 -16.52 13.40 -3.61
N ALA A 345 -15.96 12.20 -3.75
CA ALA A 345 -14.78 11.79 -3.02
C ALA A 345 -13.50 12.46 -3.51
N ILE A 346 -13.35 12.54 -4.82
CA ILE A 346 -12.27 13.31 -5.47
C ILE A 346 -12.37 14.77 -5.03
N ALA A 347 -13.57 15.35 -5.08
CA ALA A 347 -13.77 16.75 -4.73
C ALA A 347 -13.53 17.04 -3.22
N LEU A 348 -13.88 16.11 -2.32
CA LEU A 348 -13.55 16.23 -0.89
C LEU A 348 -12.04 16.27 -0.65
N HIS A 349 -11.31 15.38 -1.32
CA HIS A 349 -9.85 15.31 -1.24
C HIS A 349 -9.19 16.60 -1.73
N GLU A 350 -9.57 17.03 -2.93
CA GLU A 350 -9.06 18.26 -3.54
C GLU A 350 -9.33 19.47 -2.64
N ALA A 351 -10.51 19.56 -2.04
CA ALA A 351 -10.86 20.61 -1.09
C ALA A 351 -9.96 20.57 0.17
N LYS A 352 -9.79 19.41 0.80
CA LYS A 352 -8.93 19.27 1.99
C LYS A 352 -7.48 19.62 1.68
N HIS A 353 -6.96 19.15 0.56
CA HIS A 353 -5.59 19.40 0.14
C HIS A 353 -5.36 20.87 -0.23
N SER A 354 -6.31 21.50 -0.92
CA SER A 354 -6.27 22.94 -1.21
C SER A 354 -6.22 23.77 0.08
N TRP A 355 -7.03 23.40 1.08
CA TRP A 355 -6.99 24.02 2.40
C TRP A 355 -5.65 23.83 3.12
N SER A 356 -5.09 22.61 3.13
CA SER A 356 -3.77 22.37 3.76
C SER A 356 -2.65 23.17 3.11
N ARG A 357 -2.59 23.21 1.77
CA ARG A 357 -1.61 24.01 1.04
C ARG A 357 -1.76 25.51 1.35
N PHE A 358 -2.99 25.99 1.47
CA PHE A 358 -3.26 27.38 1.82
C PHE A 358 -2.71 27.75 3.21
N ILE A 359 -2.88 26.88 4.21
CA ILE A 359 -2.31 27.09 5.54
C ILE A 359 -0.78 27.12 5.49
N GLU A 360 -0.15 26.18 4.80
CA GLU A 360 1.31 26.15 4.61
C GLU A 360 1.83 27.41 3.88
N GLU A 361 1.09 27.88 2.87
CA GLU A 361 1.41 29.10 2.13
C GLU A 361 1.30 30.35 3.02
N ILE A 362 0.27 30.43 3.87
CA ILE A 362 0.10 31.54 4.81
C ILE A 362 1.19 31.55 5.89
N ASP A 363 1.53 30.39 6.46
CA ASP A 363 2.53 30.29 7.53
C ASP A 363 3.93 30.71 7.05
N SER A 364 4.21 30.52 5.77
CA SER A 364 5.50 30.89 5.14
C SER A 364 5.49 32.27 4.47
N ALA A 365 4.32 32.91 4.31
CA ALA A 365 4.20 34.17 3.57
C ALA A 365 4.49 35.42 4.41
N PRO A 366 5.09 36.47 3.79
CA PRO A 366 5.18 37.79 4.42
C PRO A 366 3.80 38.36 4.72
N GLN A 367 3.61 38.99 5.89
CA GLN A 367 2.32 39.54 6.35
C GLN A 367 1.62 40.46 5.33
N VAL A 368 2.40 41.20 4.53
CA VAL A 368 1.90 42.12 3.48
C VAL A 368 1.20 41.36 2.34
N LYS A 369 1.56 40.10 2.09
CA LYS A 369 0.99 39.27 1.02
C LYS A 369 -0.21 38.43 1.46
N VAL A 370 -0.37 38.20 2.76
CA VAL A 370 -1.36 37.25 3.31
C VAL A 370 -2.80 37.60 2.90
N SER A 371 -3.17 38.89 2.84
CA SER A 371 -4.52 39.28 2.41
C SER A 371 -4.79 38.99 0.93
N ALA A 372 -3.78 39.15 0.07
CA ALA A 372 -3.89 38.79 -1.34
C ALA A 372 -3.98 37.27 -1.53
N ILE A 373 -3.17 36.50 -0.79
CA ILE A 373 -3.20 35.03 -0.78
C ILE A 373 -4.57 34.52 -0.32
N THR A 374 -5.09 35.05 0.79
CA THR A 374 -6.43 34.71 1.33
C THR A 374 -7.53 34.95 0.30
N ARG A 375 -7.51 36.12 -0.34
CA ARG A 375 -8.50 36.46 -1.38
C ARG A 375 -8.43 35.49 -2.56
N ASN A 376 -7.23 35.26 -3.09
CA ASN A 376 -7.03 34.40 -4.25
C ASN A 376 -7.43 32.95 -3.96
N PHE A 377 -7.06 32.45 -2.78
CA PHE A 377 -7.46 31.14 -2.29
C PHE A 377 -8.98 31.03 -2.23
N LEU A 378 -9.69 31.93 -1.56
CA LEU A 378 -11.14 31.88 -1.43
C LEU A 378 -11.87 31.93 -2.78
N CYS A 379 -11.38 32.77 -3.70
CA CYS A 379 -11.95 32.85 -5.04
C CYS A 379 -11.80 31.52 -5.80
N ALA A 380 -10.62 30.90 -5.74
CA ALA A 380 -10.35 29.62 -6.40
C ALA A 380 -11.11 28.46 -5.72
N TYR A 381 -11.06 28.41 -4.39
CA TYR A 381 -11.63 27.33 -3.58
C TYR A 381 -13.15 27.21 -3.76
N VAL A 382 -13.87 28.34 -3.73
CA VAL A 382 -15.32 28.35 -3.94
C VAL A 382 -15.69 28.09 -5.40
N ALA A 383 -14.90 28.62 -6.35
CA ALA A 383 -15.14 28.37 -7.77
C ALA A 383 -14.98 26.88 -8.11
N GLU A 384 -13.96 26.23 -7.56
CA GLU A 384 -13.75 24.80 -7.73
C GLU A 384 -14.88 23.99 -7.10
N PHE A 385 -15.33 24.36 -5.89
CA PHE A 385 -16.49 23.71 -5.27
C PHE A 385 -17.74 23.77 -6.17
N GLU A 386 -18.10 24.94 -6.70
CA GLU A 386 -19.31 25.07 -7.52
C GLU A 386 -19.17 24.32 -8.85
N LEU A 387 -17.98 24.33 -9.46
CA LEU A 387 -17.69 23.53 -10.65
C LEU A 387 -17.89 22.04 -10.39
N GLN A 388 -17.28 21.52 -9.32
CA GLN A 388 -17.38 20.11 -8.95
C GLN A 388 -18.79 19.75 -8.51
N ARG A 389 -19.51 20.63 -7.82
CA ARG A 389 -20.91 20.44 -7.42
C ARG A 389 -21.81 20.24 -8.64
N ARG A 390 -21.66 21.05 -9.69
CA ARG A 390 -22.43 20.90 -10.94
C ARG A 390 -22.17 19.56 -11.59
N ARG A 391 -20.90 19.16 -11.69
CA ARG A 391 -20.52 17.87 -12.28
C ARG A 391 -21.06 16.71 -11.44
N TRP A 392 -20.93 16.78 -10.12
CA TRP A 392 -21.48 15.81 -9.18
C TRP A 392 -22.99 15.62 -9.37
N LEU A 393 -23.75 16.71 -9.41
CA LEU A 393 -25.20 16.65 -9.57
C LEU A 393 -25.60 15.96 -10.88
N ARG A 394 -24.90 16.26 -11.98
CA ARG A 394 -25.11 15.59 -13.26
C ARG A 394 -24.74 14.11 -13.21
N SER A 395 -23.60 13.78 -12.61
CA SER A 395 -23.16 12.38 -12.47
C SER A 395 -24.13 11.56 -11.64
N VAL A 396 -24.71 12.14 -10.59
CA VAL A 396 -25.73 11.49 -9.76
C VAL A 396 -27.02 11.26 -10.56
N LEU A 397 -27.46 12.24 -11.34
CA LEU A 397 -28.62 12.10 -12.22
C LEU A 397 -28.40 11.06 -13.33
N ASP A 398 -27.18 10.98 -13.88
CA ASP A 398 -26.82 9.98 -14.89
C ASP A 398 -26.79 8.56 -14.32
N ALA A 399 -26.42 8.41 -13.05
CA ALA A 399 -26.40 7.12 -12.36
C ALA A 399 -27.80 6.64 -11.94
N ASP A 400 -28.76 7.56 -11.83
CA ASP A 400 -30.13 7.26 -11.40
C ASP A 400 -31.04 6.96 -12.60
N VAL A 401 -31.18 5.66 -12.89
CA VAL A 401 -32.02 5.15 -13.99
C VAL A 401 -33.49 5.58 -13.87
N GLY A 402 -33.98 5.86 -12.65
CA GLY A 402 -35.35 6.29 -12.40
C GLY A 402 -35.56 7.81 -12.41
N ALA A 403 -34.50 8.61 -12.61
CA ALA A 403 -34.57 10.07 -12.46
C ALA A 403 -35.60 10.72 -13.40
N SER A 404 -35.63 10.34 -14.68
CA SER A 404 -36.57 10.93 -15.65
C SER A 404 -38.03 10.68 -15.28
N SER A 405 -38.38 9.44 -14.90
CA SER A 405 -39.75 9.10 -14.50
C SER A 405 -40.14 9.87 -13.25
N ARG A 406 -39.30 9.84 -12.22
CA ARG A 406 -39.57 10.54 -10.95
C ARG A 406 -39.76 12.04 -11.15
N LEU A 407 -38.97 12.66 -12.02
CA LEU A 407 -39.06 14.10 -12.29
C LEU A 407 -40.30 14.47 -13.12
N LEU A 408 -40.75 13.60 -14.02
CA LEU A 408 -42.00 13.81 -14.76
C LEU A 408 -43.23 13.64 -13.85
N ASP A 409 -43.17 12.71 -12.91
CA ASP A 409 -44.22 12.47 -11.92
C ASP A 409 -44.27 13.58 -10.84
N ALA A 410 -43.13 14.23 -10.57
CA ALA A 410 -43.05 15.35 -9.65
C ALA A 410 -43.58 16.65 -10.28
N ASP A 411 -44.57 17.29 -9.65
CA ASP A 411 -45.09 18.61 -10.08
C ASP A 411 -44.19 19.80 -9.69
N ILE A 412 -42.90 19.54 -9.47
CA ILE A 412 -41.96 20.46 -8.83
C ILE A 412 -41.00 21.06 -9.87
N ILE A 413 -40.83 20.42 -11.04
CA ILE A 413 -39.89 20.85 -12.07
C ILE A 413 -40.47 21.95 -12.99
N SER A 414 -39.60 22.83 -13.49
CA SER A 414 -40.01 23.87 -14.44
C SER A 414 -40.62 23.30 -15.73
N ARG A 415 -41.59 24.01 -16.31
CA ARG A 415 -42.26 23.62 -17.58
C ARG A 415 -41.26 23.38 -18.72
N LYS A 416 -40.16 24.14 -18.75
CA LYS A 416 -39.06 23.98 -19.72
C LYS A 416 -38.30 22.66 -19.52
N LEU A 417 -37.97 22.32 -18.28
CA LEU A 417 -37.31 21.05 -17.95
C LEU A 417 -38.22 19.86 -18.26
N ARG A 418 -39.50 19.95 -17.89
CA ARG A 418 -40.53 18.94 -18.19
C ARG A 418 -40.61 18.64 -19.69
N GLY A 419 -40.71 19.68 -20.53
CA GLY A 419 -40.76 19.50 -21.98
C GLY A 419 -39.51 18.85 -22.59
N LEU A 420 -38.33 19.06 -22.01
CA LEU A 420 -37.10 18.39 -22.46
C LEU A 420 -37.08 16.91 -22.05
N LEU A 421 -37.56 16.58 -20.84
CA LEU A 421 -37.66 15.20 -20.38
C LEU A 421 -38.70 14.41 -21.19
N GLU A 422 -39.84 15.01 -21.53
CA GLU A 422 -40.86 14.41 -22.41
C GLU A 422 -40.33 14.12 -23.82
N GLN A 423 -39.34 14.88 -24.30
CA GLN A 423 -38.64 14.65 -25.56
C GLN A 423 -37.55 13.57 -25.47
N GLY A 424 -37.39 12.92 -24.31
CA GLY A 424 -36.40 11.87 -24.08
C GLY A 424 -34.98 12.35 -23.80
N VAL A 425 -34.79 13.66 -23.51
CA VAL A 425 -33.49 14.18 -23.09
C VAL A 425 -33.19 13.70 -21.67
N THR A 426 -31.95 13.29 -21.40
CA THR A 426 -31.54 12.86 -20.05
C THR A 426 -31.60 14.04 -19.07
N PRO A 427 -31.94 13.83 -17.78
CA PRO A 427 -32.03 14.91 -16.80
C PRO A 427 -30.74 15.71 -16.64
N SER A 428 -29.59 15.04 -16.71
CA SER A 428 -28.26 15.65 -16.67
C SER A 428 -27.99 16.63 -17.81
N ALA A 429 -28.47 16.32 -19.02
CA ALA A 429 -28.33 17.15 -20.21
C ALA A 429 -29.38 18.27 -20.26
N ALA A 430 -30.55 18.06 -19.63
CA ALA A 430 -31.64 19.03 -19.61
C ALA A 430 -31.40 20.19 -18.62
N ILE A 431 -30.54 20.01 -17.61
CA ILE A 431 -30.22 21.05 -16.62
C ILE A 431 -29.00 21.91 -17.00
N SER A 432 -29.21 23.23 -17.07
CA SER A 432 -28.13 24.21 -17.34
C SER A 432 -27.34 24.55 -16.08
N ASP A 433 -26.08 24.99 -16.23
CA ASP A 433 -25.27 25.48 -15.11
C ASP A 433 -25.95 26.61 -14.33
N ARG A 434 -26.59 27.53 -15.06
CA ARG A 434 -27.35 28.65 -14.46
C ARG A 434 -28.52 28.17 -13.60
N TYR A 435 -29.17 27.08 -13.99
CA TYR A 435 -30.24 26.49 -13.18
C TYR A 435 -29.66 25.89 -11.90
N ILE A 436 -28.57 25.12 -12.00
CA ILE A 436 -27.89 24.52 -10.84
C ILE A 436 -27.41 25.59 -9.86
N ASP A 437 -26.84 26.69 -10.37
CA ASP A 437 -26.34 27.80 -9.54
C ASP A 437 -27.45 28.56 -8.82
N ALA A 438 -28.67 28.55 -9.37
CA ALA A 438 -29.85 29.20 -8.80
C ALA A 438 -30.59 28.32 -7.78
N LEU A 439 -30.25 27.03 -7.68
CA LEU A 439 -30.87 26.10 -6.73
C LEU A 439 -30.73 26.60 -5.30
N GLY A 440 -31.82 26.50 -4.55
CA GLY A 440 -31.84 26.74 -3.10
C GLY A 440 -31.50 28.16 -2.66
N ALA A 441 -31.57 29.15 -3.56
CA ALA A 441 -31.10 30.51 -3.30
C ALA A 441 -29.66 30.53 -2.73
N GLY A 442 -28.79 29.66 -3.25
CA GLY A 442 -27.41 29.51 -2.79
C GLY A 442 -27.21 28.54 -1.62
N ASP A 443 -28.26 27.87 -1.14
CA ASP A 443 -28.11 26.70 -0.25
C ASP A 443 -27.64 25.48 -1.07
N PRO A 444 -26.45 24.92 -0.77
CA PRO A 444 -25.90 23.80 -1.52
C PRO A 444 -26.58 22.45 -1.25
N ARG A 445 -27.44 22.37 -0.22
CA ARG A 445 -28.20 21.17 0.15
C ARG A 445 -29.46 21.00 -0.70
N LEU A 446 -30.10 22.11 -1.08
CA LEU A 446 -31.37 22.10 -1.80
C LEU A 446 -31.16 21.76 -3.28
N THR A 447 -31.88 20.74 -3.77
CA THR A 447 -31.76 20.27 -5.16
C THR A 447 -33.06 20.26 -5.95
N ASP A 448 -34.13 20.89 -5.43
CA ASP A 448 -35.41 21.05 -6.16
C ASP A 448 -36.02 19.71 -6.61
N GLY A 449 -35.85 18.66 -5.80
CA GLY A 449 -36.35 17.31 -6.08
C GLY A 449 -35.56 16.54 -7.16
N LEU A 450 -34.45 17.08 -7.68
CA LEU A 450 -33.60 16.41 -8.65
C LEU A 450 -33.06 15.07 -8.12
N LEU A 451 -32.68 15.05 -6.85
CA LEU A 451 -32.09 13.88 -6.23
C LEU A 451 -33.14 12.90 -5.72
N ARG A 452 -32.73 11.63 -5.58
CA ARG A 452 -33.51 10.63 -4.86
C ARG A 452 -33.73 11.05 -3.40
N PRO A 453 -34.88 10.72 -2.78
CA PRO A 453 -35.18 11.11 -1.41
C PRO A 453 -34.11 10.68 -0.41
N GLU A 454 -33.51 9.50 -0.60
CA GLU A 454 -32.47 8.96 0.30
C GLU A 454 -31.16 9.78 0.20
N VAL A 455 -30.82 10.25 -0.99
CA VAL A 455 -29.65 11.11 -1.22
C VAL A 455 -29.91 12.53 -0.72
N GLN A 456 -31.12 13.02 -0.91
CA GLN A 456 -31.54 14.33 -0.41
C GLN A 456 -31.55 14.34 1.13
N ALA A 457 -32.00 13.26 1.78
CA ALA A 457 -32.00 13.13 3.23
C ALA A 457 -30.60 13.27 3.84
N GLU A 458 -29.55 12.76 3.17
CA GLU A 458 -28.16 12.95 3.61
C GLU A 458 -27.73 14.42 3.58
N LEU A 459 -28.14 15.17 2.54
CA LEU A 459 -27.88 16.61 2.48
C LEU A 459 -28.70 17.39 3.51
N ASP A 460 -29.95 16.99 3.74
CA ASP A 460 -30.86 17.62 4.70
C ASP A 460 -30.44 17.34 6.15
N SER A 461 -29.68 16.27 6.40
CA SER A 461 -29.11 15.97 7.72
C SER A 461 -28.06 16.98 8.20
N LEU A 462 -27.50 17.76 7.28
CA LEU A 462 -26.50 18.77 7.61
C LEU A 462 -27.14 19.95 8.37
N PRO A 463 -26.52 20.42 9.48
CA PRO A 463 -27.01 21.57 10.23
C PRO A 463 -27.15 22.83 9.37
N ASP A 464 -28.14 23.67 9.68
CA ASP A 464 -28.34 24.96 8.99
C ASP A 464 -27.12 25.89 9.08
N GLU A 465 -26.35 25.76 10.15
CA GLU A 465 -25.08 26.48 10.32
C GLU A 465 -24.12 26.20 9.15
N VAL A 466 -24.02 24.95 8.66
CA VAL A 466 -23.15 24.57 7.54
C VAL A 466 -23.58 25.28 6.26
N ALA A 467 -24.89 25.35 6.00
CA ALA A 467 -25.41 26.04 4.82
C ALA A 467 -25.22 27.56 4.89
N LEU A 468 -25.41 28.16 6.07
CA LEU A 468 -25.18 29.59 6.29
C LEU A 468 -23.69 29.94 6.18
N GLN A 469 -22.80 29.10 6.72
CA GLN A 469 -21.35 29.23 6.55
C GLN A 469 -20.96 29.19 5.07
N TYR A 470 -21.48 28.23 4.30
CA TYR A 470 -21.21 28.17 2.86
C TYR A 470 -21.77 29.37 2.09
N LYS A 471 -23.00 29.82 2.42
CA LYS A 471 -23.61 31.02 1.81
C LYS A 471 -22.74 32.25 2.03
N LEU A 472 -22.20 32.42 3.24
CA LEU A 472 -21.26 33.50 3.54
C LEU A 472 -19.96 33.35 2.74
N LEU A 473 -19.39 32.15 2.66
CA LEU A 473 -18.20 31.87 1.87
C LEU A 473 -18.40 32.24 0.38
N LYS A 474 -19.55 31.89 -0.20
CA LYS A 474 -19.93 32.25 -1.57
C LYS A 474 -20.12 33.75 -1.76
N ALA A 475 -20.79 34.42 -0.82
CA ALA A 475 -20.97 35.88 -0.86
C ALA A 475 -19.62 36.61 -0.80
N VAL A 476 -18.71 36.16 0.08
CA VAL A 476 -17.34 36.70 0.19
C VAL A 476 -16.59 36.57 -1.13
N ARG A 477 -16.63 35.40 -1.76
CA ARG A 477 -16.03 35.19 -3.10
C ARG A 477 -16.60 36.15 -4.14
N ASN A 478 -17.92 36.32 -4.17
CA ASN A 478 -18.58 37.22 -5.13
C ASN A 478 -18.19 38.69 -4.88
N PHE A 479 -18.09 39.09 -3.62
CA PHE A 479 -17.61 40.42 -3.26
C PHE A 479 -16.16 40.64 -3.72
N PHE A 480 -15.25 39.69 -3.47
CA PHE A 480 -13.86 39.78 -3.94
C PHE A 480 -13.72 39.76 -5.47
N THR A 481 -14.69 39.20 -6.19
CA THR A 481 -14.67 39.13 -7.65
C THR A 481 -15.24 40.39 -8.30
N HIS A 482 -16.35 40.91 -7.78
CA HIS A 482 -17.14 41.95 -8.45
C HIS A 482 -17.10 43.32 -7.76
N THR A 483 -16.87 43.38 -6.44
CA THR A 483 -16.81 44.63 -5.65
C THR A 483 -17.96 45.60 -5.97
N SER A 484 -19.20 45.10 -6.06
CA SER A 484 -20.40 45.87 -6.36
C SER A 484 -21.23 46.09 -5.10
N ALA A 485 -22.12 47.08 -5.11
CA ALA A 485 -23.04 47.32 -3.98
C ALA A 485 -23.94 46.10 -3.70
N GLU A 486 -24.32 45.36 -4.74
CA GLU A 486 -25.09 44.13 -4.63
C GLU A 486 -24.30 43.01 -3.93
N SER A 487 -23.03 42.82 -4.28
CA SER A 487 -22.20 41.80 -3.62
C SER A 487 -21.81 42.20 -2.20
N GLU A 488 -21.66 43.49 -1.90
CA GLU A 488 -21.52 44.00 -0.53
C GLU A 488 -22.77 43.68 0.31
N GLN A 489 -23.96 43.97 -0.22
CA GLN A 489 -25.23 43.69 0.45
C GLN A 489 -25.44 42.19 0.66
N SER A 490 -25.02 41.36 -0.30
CA SER A 490 -25.05 39.90 -0.17
C SER A 490 -24.15 39.40 0.97
N VAL A 491 -22.93 39.93 1.09
CA VAL A 491 -22.04 39.59 2.22
C VAL A 491 -22.64 40.04 3.54
N ARG A 492 -23.17 41.27 3.62
CA ARG A 492 -23.81 41.80 4.83
C ARG A 492 -24.96 40.90 5.29
N THR A 493 -25.86 40.57 4.37
CA THR A 493 -27.01 39.69 4.66
C THR A 493 -26.56 38.31 5.13
N ALA A 494 -25.52 37.74 4.51
CA ALA A 494 -24.98 36.45 4.91
C ALA A 494 -24.28 36.47 6.28
N ILE A 495 -23.58 37.56 6.61
CA ILE A 495 -22.99 37.80 7.92
C ILE A 495 -24.10 37.91 8.97
N ASP A 496 -25.13 38.71 8.73
CA ASP A 496 -26.22 38.93 9.68
C ASP A 496 -26.93 37.61 10.00
N ASN A 497 -27.27 36.83 8.97
CA ASN A 497 -27.91 35.52 9.12
C ASN A 497 -27.04 34.53 9.92
N LEU A 498 -25.73 34.45 9.63
CA LEU A 498 -24.84 33.54 10.34
C LEU A 498 -24.54 34.02 11.77
N SER A 499 -24.44 35.33 11.99
CA SER A 499 -24.16 35.93 13.30
C SER A 499 -25.29 35.73 14.30
N GLY A 500 -26.53 35.58 13.82
CA GLY A 500 -27.68 35.20 14.63
C GLY A 500 -27.56 33.81 15.25
N LEU A 501 -26.78 32.90 14.63
CA LEU A 501 -26.48 31.57 15.17
C LEU A 501 -25.12 31.50 15.87
N ASP A 502 -24.12 32.18 15.30
CA ASP A 502 -22.75 32.19 15.81
C ASP A 502 -22.20 33.63 15.90
N PRO A 503 -22.20 34.23 17.12
CA PRO A 503 -21.73 35.59 17.35
C PRO A 503 -20.29 35.86 16.89
N ARG A 504 -19.47 34.82 16.68
CA ARG A 504 -18.10 34.98 16.14
C ARG A 504 -18.11 35.66 14.78
N PHE A 505 -19.18 35.54 14.02
CA PHE A 505 -19.30 36.12 12.67
C PHE A 505 -19.82 37.55 12.64
N ALA A 506 -20.14 38.18 13.79
CA ALA A 506 -20.54 39.58 13.79
C ALA A 506 -19.46 40.50 13.17
N LEU A 507 -19.88 41.45 12.32
CA LEU A 507 -19.02 42.47 11.71
C LEU A 507 -19.70 43.84 11.81
N ASN A 508 -19.20 44.69 12.71
CA ASN A 508 -19.75 46.03 12.96
C ASN A 508 -19.12 47.12 12.07
N GLN A 509 -18.14 46.78 11.23
CA GLN A 509 -17.42 47.72 10.39
C GLN A 509 -18.00 47.75 8.96
N ALA A 510 -17.72 48.82 8.21
CA ALA A 510 -18.01 48.87 6.79
C ALA A 510 -17.26 47.75 6.03
N ILE A 511 -17.94 47.10 5.08
CA ILE A 511 -17.37 45.99 4.33
C ILE A 511 -16.52 46.58 3.20
N THR A 512 -15.21 46.39 3.31
CA THR A 512 -14.22 46.72 2.29
C THR A 512 -13.35 45.49 2.05
N THR A 513 -12.65 45.41 0.93
CA THR A 513 -11.73 44.30 0.65
C THR A 513 -10.72 44.10 1.79
N ARG A 514 -10.25 45.20 2.38
CA ARG A 514 -9.30 45.18 3.50
C ARG A 514 -9.98 44.71 4.79
N THR A 515 -11.05 45.38 5.22
CA THR A 515 -11.73 45.05 6.49
C THR A 515 -12.29 43.63 6.48
N LEU A 516 -12.81 43.15 5.35
CA LEU A 516 -13.29 41.78 5.20
C LEU A 516 -12.14 40.75 5.26
N SER A 517 -11.00 41.02 4.60
CA SER A 517 -9.82 40.15 4.67
C SER A 517 -9.28 40.06 6.09
N ASP A 518 -9.17 41.21 6.78
CA ASP A 518 -8.67 41.26 8.15
C ASP A 518 -9.63 40.56 9.12
N TRP A 519 -10.95 40.74 8.92
CA TRP A 519 -11.99 40.05 9.71
C TRP A 519 -11.96 38.53 9.53
N LEU A 520 -11.76 38.03 8.31
CA LEU A 520 -11.64 36.59 8.03
C LEU A 520 -10.41 35.97 8.70
N ARG A 521 -9.30 36.72 8.75
CA ARG A 521 -8.01 36.28 9.31
C ARG A 521 -7.92 36.40 10.82
N ALA A 522 -8.73 37.25 11.43
CA ALA A 522 -8.66 37.50 12.86
C ALA A 522 -8.89 36.22 13.69
N ARG A 523 -8.31 36.19 14.90
CA ARG A 523 -8.32 35.03 15.81
C ARG A 523 -7.79 33.76 15.15
N ASP A 524 -6.58 33.87 14.57
CA ASP A 524 -5.87 32.73 13.99
C ASP A 524 -6.71 31.96 12.96
N PHE A 525 -7.30 32.70 12.01
CA PHE A 525 -8.10 32.13 10.92
C PHE A 525 -9.32 31.31 11.37
N GLN A 526 -9.77 31.42 12.62
CA GLN A 526 -10.88 30.61 13.16
C GLN A 526 -12.15 30.71 12.29
N ARG A 527 -12.46 31.90 11.76
CA ARG A 527 -13.61 32.07 10.86
C ARG A 527 -13.41 31.35 9.54
N LEU A 528 -12.23 31.45 8.95
CA LEU A 528 -11.88 30.77 7.70
C LEU A 528 -11.91 29.25 7.87
N ILE A 529 -11.43 28.73 9.01
CA ILE A 529 -11.50 27.30 9.34
C ILE A 529 -12.96 26.82 9.33
N LEU A 530 -13.87 27.57 9.97
CA LEU A 530 -15.29 27.21 10.00
C LEU A 530 -15.93 27.31 8.62
N LEU A 531 -15.69 28.40 7.89
CA LEU A 531 -16.27 28.62 6.57
C LEU A 531 -15.79 27.56 5.55
N CYS A 532 -14.49 27.22 5.54
CA CYS A 532 -13.96 26.18 4.66
C CYS A 532 -14.33 24.77 5.16
N GLY A 533 -14.51 24.59 6.48
CA GLY A 533 -15.05 23.37 7.07
C GLY A 533 -16.44 23.02 6.52
N SER A 534 -17.29 24.02 6.25
CA SER A 534 -18.62 23.78 5.66
C SER A 534 -18.55 23.09 4.28
N VAL A 535 -17.55 23.41 3.46
CA VAL A 535 -17.28 22.75 2.17
C VAL A 535 -16.93 21.27 2.37
N HIS A 536 -16.13 20.94 3.39
CA HIS A 536 -15.80 19.56 3.70
C HIS A 536 -17.02 18.76 4.15
N GLU A 537 -17.87 19.32 5.01
CA GLU A 537 -19.10 18.64 5.47
C GLU A 537 -20.09 18.43 4.32
N LEU A 538 -20.24 19.43 3.44
CA LEU A 538 -21.07 19.30 2.23
C LEU A 538 -20.57 18.19 1.31
N TRP A 539 -19.26 18.08 1.10
CA TRP A 539 -18.71 17.00 0.30
C TRP A 539 -18.85 15.64 0.98
N ARG A 540 -18.71 15.55 2.30
CA ARG A 540 -18.95 14.28 3.04
C ARG A 540 -20.38 13.79 2.87
N ALA A 541 -21.37 14.68 3.02
CA ALA A 541 -22.77 14.31 2.79
C ALA A 541 -23.00 13.83 1.34
N LYS A 542 -22.37 14.48 0.36
CA LYS A 542 -22.42 14.06 -1.06
C LYS A 542 -21.77 12.68 -1.30
N VAL A 543 -20.70 12.34 -0.57
CA VAL A 543 -20.07 11.01 -0.62
C VAL A 543 -21.00 9.94 -0.08
N VAL A 544 -21.64 10.19 1.06
CA VAL A 544 -22.61 9.25 1.63
C VAL A 544 -23.80 9.09 0.68
N GLY A 545 -24.32 10.20 0.13
CA GLY A 545 -25.39 10.17 -0.85
C GLY A 545 -25.05 9.37 -2.12
N GLU A 546 -23.83 9.50 -2.66
CA GLU A 546 -23.37 8.67 -3.78
C GLU A 546 -23.23 7.18 -3.42
N ALA A 547 -22.83 6.87 -2.19
CA ALA A 547 -22.73 5.49 -1.73
C ALA A 547 -24.12 4.84 -1.60
N VAL A 548 -25.11 5.59 -1.09
CA VAL A 548 -26.51 5.14 -1.00
C VAL A 548 -27.07 4.82 -2.38
N LEU A 549 -26.78 5.63 -3.40
CA LEU A 549 -27.20 5.36 -4.78
C LEU A 549 -26.64 4.08 -5.37
N ARG A 550 -25.43 3.68 -4.96
CA ARG A 550 -24.75 2.48 -5.48
C ARG A 550 -25.15 1.20 -4.74
N ALA A 551 -25.76 1.32 -3.57
CA ALA A 551 -26.17 0.19 -2.74
C ALA A 551 -27.57 -0.37 -3.08
N VAL A 552 -28.34 0.38 -3.88
CA VAL A 552 -29.67 0.05 -4.40
C VAL A 552 -29.54 -0.32 -5.88
#